data_AF-A0A971VV22-F1
#
_entry.id   AF-A0A971VV22-F1
#
_cell.length_a   1.000
_cell.length_b   1.000
_cell.length_c   1.000
_cell.angle_alpha   90.00
_cell.angle_beta   90.00
_cell.angle_gamma   90.00
#
_symmetry.space_group_name_H-M   'P 1'
#
loop_
_entity.id
_entity.type
_entity.pdbx_description
1 polymer ?
#
loop_
_entity_poly.entity_id
_entity_poly.type
_entity_poly.pdbx_seq_one_letter_code
_entity_poly.pdbx_strand_id
1 'polypeptide(L)'
;MTVQREEYIEVEQADMFLVYGISDQVYPNGKTITPIALKYDSANKDEVTISVEGLPPGVVHSEKELITGAPAINDWLPTEKNRIFNVLVRFTKGDSELTQDFTFTVFQDASQLAEAGDSGEHAPPEGDKETPPPEGDKEIPPPEGDKETPPPEGDKDKTPSEGDKEIPPPEGDKDKTPSEGDKDKTPSEGDKDKTPSEGDKDKTPSDGSTGIPGDIPELDPEDFGKVIIPPPPPPRGGLTIGIAAYKQDEALGKQLQGIAMGLQQMGYVPGSNITIKYLNAEGQHDMALQNAKDLADDQLALIIAIGQPMAGIMRAALTNSTPLIFLNVPDPVAEGLSQDNRLGMGPVTGFSSLIAPERLFQEALGLKPNALWYGLLHGPRTDGQRFVRAVEGMSLGAHVSAIDDPAQLLEKGKLLLQTSDVLLLNLAAGTPDEIRQLGEAALLEKKVLIGIQAEQVEQGAALALVPDPARMGTRCGLLAARILNGSDASAIPYEDAEDILCLFSPEAADHLGLQLPLGAEPVF
;
A
#
# COMPACT_ATOMS: atom_id res chain seq x y z
N MET A 1 -15.86 -51.56 -33.66
CA MET A 1 -14.47 -51.67 -34.14
C MET A 1 -14.34 -50.64 -35.25
N THR A 2 -13.61 -49.55 -35.11
CA THR A 2 -12.25 -49.44 -34.56
C THR A 2 -12.07 -48.05 -33.96
N VAL A 3 -11.53 -48.00 -32.75
CA VAL A 3 -11.11 -46.79 -32.03
C VAL A 3 -9.91 -46.20 -32.76
N GLN A 4 -9.99 -44.94 -33.19
CA GLN A 4 -8.82 -44.15 -33.57
C GLN A 4 -8.38 -43.40 -32.30
N ARG A 5 -7.14 -43.68 -31.87
CA ARG A 5 -6.46 -43.04 -30.76
C ARG A 5 -6.39 -41.53 -31.01
N GLU A 6 -6.88 -40.75 -30.06
CA GLU A 6 -6.51 -39.34 -29.93
C GLU A 6 -5.02 -39.29 -29.56
N GLU A 7 -4.21 -38.69 -30.43
CA GLU A 7 -2.85 -38.26 -30.10
C GLU A 7 -2.99 -37.07 -29.15
N TYR A 8 -2.67 -37.31 -27.87
CA TYR A 8 -2.35 -36.25 -26.93
C TYR A 8 -1.10 -35.56 -27.44
N ILE A 9 -1.23 -34.31 -27.89
CA ILE A 9 -0.11 -33.38 -27.94
C ILE A 9 0.13 -33.01 -26.47
N GLU A 10 1.13 -33.63 -25.84
CA GLU A 10 1.78 -33.03 -24.67
C GLU A 10 2.32 -31.69 -25.14
N VAL A 11 1.60 -30.62 -24.83
CA VAL A 11 2.17 -29.29 -24.83
C VAL A 11 3.18 -29.33 -23.68
N GLU A 12 4.47 -29.40 -24.02
CA GLU A 12 5.54 -29.16 -23.06
C GLU A 12 5.18 -27.90 -22.27
N GLN A 13 4.91 -28.09 -20.98
CA GLN A 13 4.83 -27.05 -19.98
C GLN A 13 6.16 -26.28 -20.10
N ALA A 14 6.14 -25.15 -20.80
CA ALA A 14 7.34 -24.38 -21.07
C ALA A 14 7.95 -23.92 -19.74
N ASP A 15 9.00 -24.63 -19.32
CA ASP A 15 10.15 -24.20 -18.51
C ASP A 15 9.96 -23.01 -17.57
N MET A 16 8.94 -23.06 -16.72
CA MET A 16 8.76 -22.09 -15.64
C MET A 16 9.64 -22.50 -14.45
N PHE A 17 10.69 -21.73 -14.16
CA PHE A 17 11.49 -21.85 -12.95
C PHE A 17 11.18 -20.70 -12.00
N LEU A 18 10.70 -21.03 -10.80
CA LEU A 18 10.37 -20.05 -9.76
C LEU A 18 11.46 -20.09 -8.68
N VAL A 19 12.06 -18.95 -8.38
CA VAL A 19 13.11 -18.82 -7.35
C VAL A 19 12.54 -18.16 -6.10
N TYR A 20 12.86 -18.69 -4.93
CA TYR A 20 12.37 -18.21 -3.65
C TYR A 20 13.48 -18.21 -2.60
N GLY A 21 13.31 -17.38 -1.56
CA GLY A 21 14.17 -17.42 -0.36
C GLY A 21 15.49 -16.65 -0.47
N ILE A 22 15.67 -15.84 -1.51
CA ILE A 22 16.79 -14.89 -1.64
C ILE A 22 16.24 -13.50 -1.29
N SER A 23 16.86 -12.86 -0.30
CA SER A 23 16.48 -11.54 0.21
C SER A 23 17.72 -10.85 0.77
N ASP A 24 17.65 -9.55 0.99
CA ASP A 24 18.75 -8.79 1.58
C ASP A 24 19.20 -9.40 2.91
N GLN A 25 20.52 -9.45 3.08
CA GLN A 25 21.19 -10.10 4.19
C GLN A 25 21.98 -9.07 4.98
N VAL A 26 21.89 -9.14 6.31
CA VAL A 26 22.64 -8.27 7.21
C VAL A 26 23.37 -9.13 8.24
N TYR A 27 24.69 -9.06 8.23
CA TYR A 27 25.52 -9.82 9.17
C TYR A 27 26.67 -8.97 9.71
N PRO A 28 27.05 -9.14 10.99
CA PRO A 28 28.29 -8.59 11.49
C PRO A 28 29.51 -9.36 10.94
N ASN A 29 30.60 -8.65 10.72
CA ASN A 29 31.86 -9.21 10.25
C ASN A 29 32.38 -10.29 11.22
N GLY A 30 32.87 -11.39 10.69
CA GLY A 30 33.40 -12.54 11.42
C GLY A 30 32.36 -13.48 12.03
N LYS A 31 31.04 -13.19 11.92
CA LYS A 31 29.99 -14.12 12.38
C LYS A 31 29.55 -15.04 11.25
N THR A 32 29.36 -16.31 11.61
CA THR A 32 28.79 -17.32 10.70
C THR A 32 27.37 -16.92 10.31
N ILE A 33 27.10 -16.94 9.02
CA ILE A 33 25.78 -16.59 8.47
C ILE A 33 24.80 -17.74 8.72
N THR A 34 23.52 -17.42 8.77
CA THR A 34 22.51 -18.45 8.61
C THR A 34 22.59 -18.95 7.16
N PRO A 35 22.69 -20.27 6.91
CA PRO A 35 22.75 -20.80 5.55
C PRO A 35 21.59 -20.30 4.71
N ILE A 36 21.90 -19.67 3.57
CA ILE A 36 20.89 -19.13 2.65
C ILE A 36 20.62 -20.22 1.62
N ALA A 37 19.43 -20.80 1.69
CA ALA A 37 18.99 -21.81 0.74
C ALA A 37 18.47 -21.15 -0.54
N LEU A 38 19.11 -21.45 -1.66
CA LEU A 38 18.70 -21.07 -3.01
C LEU A 38 17.62 -22.05 -3.45
N LYS A 39 16.35 -21.72 -3.17
CA LYS A 39 15.22 -22.59 -3.51
C LYS A 39 14.70 -22.25 -4.88
N TYR A 40 14.52 -23.27 -5.70
CA TYR A 40 13.89 -23.15 -7.01
C TYR A 40 12.94 -24.32 -7.28
N ASP A 41 11.85 -24.04 -7.98
CA ASP A 41 10.94 -25.07 -8.50
C ASP A 41 11.24 -25.32 -9.98
N SER A 42 11.41 -26.59 -10.35
CA SER A 42 11.83 -27.04 -11.68
C SER A 42 11.32 -28.45 -11.93
N ALA A 43 10.72 -28.69 -13.11
CA ALA A 43 10.32 -30.02 -13.54
C ALA A 43 11.52 -31.01 -13.62
N ASN A 44 12.75 -30.51 -13.83
CA ASN A 44 13.99 -31.29 -13.88
C ASN A 44 15.14 -30.57 -13.13
N LYS A 45 15.20 -30.73 -11.80
CA LYS A 45 16.19 -30.02 -10.97
C LYS A 45 17.66 -30.28 -11.33
N ASP A 46 17.96 -31.44 -11.90
CA ASP A 46 19.35 -31.86 -12.21
C ASP A 46 19.99 -31.09 -13.37
N GLU A 47 19.17 -30.48 -14.24
CA GLU A 47 19.59 -29.73 -15.42
C GLU A 47 19.85 -28.24 -15.12
N VAL A 48 19.50 -27.77 -13.92
CA VAL A 48 19.74 -26.38 -13.50
C VAL A 48 21.17 -26.24 -12.99
N THR A 49 21.85 -25.21 -13.49
CA THR A 49 23.14 -24.74 -13.01
C THR A 49 22.98 -23.42 -12.29
N ILE A 50 23.67 -23.25 -11.17
CA ILE A 50 23.57 -22.07 -10.31
C ILE A 50 24.95 -21.45 -10.15
N SER A 51 25.05 -20.17 -10.44
CA SER A 51 26.25 -19.37 -10.19
C SER A 51 25.90 -18.20 -9.27
N VAL A 52 26.80 -17.90 -8.34
CA VAL A 52 26.65 -16.82 -7.37
C VAL A 52 27.89 -15.94 -7.45
N GLU A 53 27.69 -14.66 -7.74
CA GLU A 53 28.75 -13.66 -7.87
C GLU A 53 28.55 -12.54 -6.85
N GLY A 54 29.63 -11.84 -6.49
CA GLY A 54 29.56 -10.68 -5.59
C GLY A 54 29.49 -10.99 -4.09
N LEU A 55 29.70 -12.24 -3.66
CA LEU A 55 29.73 -12.58 -2.23
C LEU A 55 30.89 -11.88 -1.48
N PRO A 56 30.68 -11.48 -0.20
CA PRO A 56 31.75 -10.93 0.61
C PRO A 56 32.86 -11.96 0.88
N PRO A 57 34.12 -11.51 1.11
CA PRO A 57 35.21 -12.41 1.51
C PRO A 57 34.79 -13.30 2.68
N GLY A 58 35.09 -14.61 2.62
CA GLY A 58 34.76 -15.58 3.67
C GLY A 58 33.35 -16.18 3.60
N VAL A 59 32.48 -15.69 2.71
CA VAL A 59 31.21 -16.32 2.35
C VAL A 59 31.37 -17.04 1.01
N VAL A 60 30.88 -18.28 0.94
CA VAL A 60 31.06 -19.17 -0.20
C VAL A 60 29.74 -19.85 -0.57
N HIS A 61 29.59 -20.14 -1.86
CA HIS A 61 28.57 -21.03 -2.38
C HIS A 61 29.21 -22.42 -2.54
N SER A 62 28.89 -23.36 -1.62
CA SER A 62 29.64 -24.62 -1.49
C SER A 62 29.05 -25.78 -2.29
N GLU A 63 27.75 -25.75 -2.61
CA GLU A 63 27.04 -26.75 -3.41
C GLU A 63 25.83 -26.08 -4.09
N LYS A 64 25.19 -26.75 -5.07
CA LYS A 64 24.17 -26.18 -5.97
C LYS A 64 23.06 -25.33 -5.31
N GLU A 65 22.84 -25.42 -4.00
CA GLU A 65 21.68 -24.79 -3.34
C GLU A 65 21.99 -23.92 -2.12
N LEU A 66 23.25 -23.76 -1.68
CA LEU A 66 23.54 -23.12 -0.38
C LEU A 66 24.68 -22.08 -0.42
N ILE A 67 24.38 -20.90 0.11
CA ILE A 67 25.39 -19.90 0.48
C ILE A 67 25.66 -20.03 1.99
N THR A 68 26.92 -20.21 2.36
CA THR A 68 27.38 -20.43 3.74
C THR A 68 28.68 -19.69 4.01
N GLY A 69 29.12 -19.64 5.27
CA GLY A 69 30.41 -19.05 5.65
C GLY A 69 30.28 -17.91 6.66
N ALA A 70 31.32 -17.10 6.78
CA ALA A 70 31.37 -15.95 7.68
C ALA A 70 32.07 -14.80 6.96
N PRO A 71 31.48 -13.60 6.86
CA PRO A 71 32.16 -12.45 6.27
C PRO A 71 33.49 -12.18 6.98
N ALA A 72 34.54 -11.90 6.23
CA ALA A 72 35.91 -11.79 6.73
C ALA A 72 36.62 -10.60 6.08
N ILE A 73 36.04 -9.41 6.28
CA ILE A 73 36.59 -8.14 5.78
C ILE A 73 37.67 -7.67 6.75
N ASN A 74 38.89 -7.47 6.26
CA ASN A 74 40.04 -7.08 7.06
C ASN A 74 40.62 -5.70 6.69
N ASP A 75 40.04 -5.04 5.68
CA ASP A 75 40.54 -3.81 5.05
C ASP A 75 39.51 -2.66 5.14
N TRP A 76 38.93 -2.48 6.32
CA TRP A 76 37.99 -1.40 6.61
C TRP A 76 38.67 -0.03 6.48
N LEU A 77 37.98 0.94 5.86
CA LEU A 77 38.42 2.34 5.92
C LEU A 77 38.18 2.90 7.34
N PRO A 78 38.95 3.90 7.80
CA PRO A 78 38.86 4.42 9.17
C PRO A 78 37.48 4.92 9.61
N THR A 79 36.61 5.30 8.66
CA THR A 79 35.25 5.81 8.91
C THR A 79 34.15 4.86 8.41
N GLU A 80 34.50 3.70 7.86
CA GLU A 80 33.55 2.76 7.28
C GLU A 80 32.90 1.91 8.38
N LYS A 81 31.57 2.05 8.52
CA LYS A 81 30.77 1.31 9.51
C LYS A 81 30.18 0.01 8.95
N ASN A 82 29.81 0.02 7.68
CA ASN A 82 29.33 -1.14 6.96
C ASN A 82 29.83 -1.13 5.52
N ARG A 83 29.82 -2.31 4.89
CA ARG A 83 30.14 -2.49 3.47
C ARG A 83 29.03 -3.30 2.81
N ILE A 84 28.58 -2.79 1.67
CA ILE A 84 27.51 -3.39 0.88
C ILE A 84 28.12 -4.20 -0.26
N PHE A 85 27.64 -5.43 -0.44
CA PHE A 85 27.98 -6.31 -1.55
C PHE A 85 26.71 -6.63 -2.33
N ASN A 86 26.70 -6.31 -3.62
CA ASN A 86 25.61 -6.68 -4.51
C ASN A 86 25.86 -8.11 -5.00
N VAL A 87 25.03 -9.05 -4.54
CA VAL A 87 25.19 -10.47 -4.85
C VAL A 87 24.23 -10.82 -5.98
N LEU A 88 24.77 -11.36 -7.07
CA LEU A 88 24.01 -11.82 -8.22
C LEU A 88 23.95 -13.35 -8.23
N VAL A 89 22.75 -13.90 -8.21
CA VAL A 89 22.48 -15.34 -8.35
C VAL A 89 21.89 -15.59 -9.73
N ARG A 90 22.51 -16.47 -10.50
CA ARG A 90 22.07 -16.83 -11.85
C ARG A 90 21.73 -18.31 -11.91
N PHE A 91 20.50 -18.61 -12.30
CA PHE A 91 19.96 -19.93 -12.55
C PHE A 91 19.87 -20.16 -14.05
N THR A 92 20.53 -21.19 -14.57
CA THR A 92 20.58 -21.47 -16.01
C THR A 92 20.14 -22.90 -16.28
N LYS A 93 19.18 -23.08 -17.20
CA LYS A 93 18.74 -24.38 -17.73
C LYS A 93 18.60 -24.28 -19.25
N GLY A 94 19.42 -25.02 -20.00
CA GLY A 94 19.46 -24.90 -21.46
C GLY A 94 19.83 -23.47 -21.89
N ASP A 95 18.99 -22.87 -22.75
CA ASP A 95 19.13 -21.47 -23.18
C ASP A 95 18.37 -20.47 -22.29
N SER A 96 17.64 -20.95 -21.28
CA SER A 96 16.89 -20.13 -20.34
C SER A 96 17.74 -19.72 -19.14
N GLU A 97 17.66 -18.44 -18.80
CA GLU A 97 18.39 -17.86 -17.69
C GLU A 97 17.46 -16.98 -16.83
N LEU A 98 17.57 -17.11 -15.52
CA LEU A 98 16.94 -16.23 -14.54
C LEU A 98 18.01 -15.71 -13.60
N THR A 99 18.02 -14.39 -13.39
CA THR A 99 18.92 -13.73 -12.44
C THR A 99 18.13 -13.14 -11.29
N GLN A 100 18.65 -13.31 -10.08
CA GLN A 100 18.15 -12.67 -8.86
C GLN A 100 19.31 -11.96 -8.18
N ASP A 101 19.15 -10.67 -7.92
CA ASP A 101 20.06 -9.90 -7.08
C ASP A 101 19.53 -9.78 -5.65
N PHE A 102 20.45 -9.58 -4.71
CA PHE A 102 20.15 -9.14 -3.35
C PHE A 102 21.36 -8.43 -2.75
N THR A 103 21.10 -7.64 -1.71
CA THR A 103 22.13 -6.91 -0.99
C THR A 103 22.67 -7.72 0.18
N PHE A 104 23.99 -7.83 0.29
CA PHE A 104 24.65 -8.41 1.46
C PHE A 104 25.41 -7.30 2.21
N THR A 105 24.84 -6.81 3.31
CA THR A 105 25.41 -5.75 4.14
C THR A 105 26.20 -6.36 5.29
N VAL A 106 27.50 -6.07 5.34
CA VAL A 106 28.38 -6.49 6.44
C VAL A 106 28.68 -5.30 7.34
N PHE A 107 28.36 -5.41 8.62
CA PHE A 107 28.72 -4.40 9.62
C PHE A 107 30.06 -4.72 10.29
N GLN A 108 30.87 -3.71 10.57
CA GLN A 108 32.16 -3.91 11.22
C GLN A 108 32.02 -4.45 12.66
N ASP A 109 30.99 -3.99 13.39
CA ASP A 109 30.66 -4.41 14.76
C ASP A 109 29.20 -4.85 14.88
N ALA A 110 28.93 -5.87 15.69
CA ALA A 110 27.59 -6.36 16.00
C ALA A 110 26.73 -5.35 16.76
N SER A 111 27.33 -4.41 17.51
CA SER A 111 26.63 -3.31 18.18
C SER A 111 25.91 -2.38 17.21
N GLN A 112 26.40 -2.27 15.96
CA GLN A 112 25.86 -1.39 14.94
C GLN A 112 24.64 -1.97 14.21
N LEU A 113 24.32 -3.26 14.40
CA LEU A 113 23.05 -3.83 13.92
C LEU A 113 21.84 -3.28 14.69
N ALA A 114 22.01 -2.86 15.94
CA ALA A 114 20.93 -2.29 16.76
C ALA A 114 20.59 -0.85 16.35
N GLU A 115 21.60 -0.04 15.99
CA GLU A 115 21.41 1.34 15.53
C GLU A 115 20.78 1.41 14.12
N ALA A 116 20.99 0.41 13.27
CA ALA A 116 20.35 0.32 11.95
C ALA A 116 18.85 -0.04 12.03
N GLY A 117 18.38 -0.54 13.18
CA GLY A 117 16.96 -0.79 13.45
C GLY A 117 16.22 0.38 14.08
N ASP A 118 16.91 1.48 14.40
CA ASP A 118 16.41 2.59 15.24
C ASP A 118 16.65 4.00 14.66
N SER A 119 17.06 4.13 13.39
CA SER A 119 17.14 5.45 12.74
C SER A 119 15.77 5.86 12.20
N GLY A 120 14.88 6.19 13.13
CA GLY A 120 13.54 6.67 12.87
C GLY A 120 13.02 7.57 13.98
N GLU A 121 13.87 8.37 14.64
CA GLU A 121 13.41 9.53 15.41
C GLU A 121 14.55 10.52 15.71
N HIS A 122 14.17 11.79 15.80
CA HIS A 122 15.01 12.97 15.78
C HIS A 122 16.12 13.01 16.85
N ALA A 123 17.34 13.37 16.43
CA ALA A 123 18.33 13.92 17.35
C ALA A 123 17.90 15.34 17.78
N PRO A 124 17.87 15.67 19.08
CA PRO A 124 17.58 17.03 19.55
C PRO A 124 18.78 17.97 19.28
N PRO A 125 18.55 19.27 19.04
CA PRO A 125 19.61 20.20 18.71
C PRO A 125 20.50 20.55 19.91
N GLU A 126 21.79 20.74 19.62
CA GLU A 126 22.81 21.20 20.56
C GLU A 126 22.56 22.64 21.04
N GLY A 127 22.49 22.81 22.36
CA GLY A 127 23.23 23.80 23.14
C GLY A 127 23.06 25.30 22.82
N ASP A 128 22.19 25.96 23.58
CA ASP A 128 22.15 27.42 23.75
C ASP A 128 23.49 27.99 24.25
N LYS A 129 23.98 29.04 23.57
CA LYS A 129 24.93 30.00 24.13
C LYS A 129 24.20 31.26 24.57
N GLU A 130 24.40 31.58 25.85
CA GLU A 130 23.88 32.71 26.60
C GLU A 130 24.04 34.08 25.90
N THR A 131 22.98 34.89 25.93
CA THR A 131 23.08 36.36 25.93
C THR A 131 22.05 36.96 26.90
N PRO A 132 22.39 38.02 27.67
CA PRO A 132 21.57 38.54 28.77
C PRO A 132 20.47 39.53 28.30
N PRO A 133 19.45 39.81 29.13
CA PRO A 133 18.27 40.56 28.71
C PRO A 133 18.44 42.09 28.87
N PRO A 134 17.75 42.92 28.07
CA PRO A 134 17.46 44.29 28.43
C PRO A 134 16.03 44.44 29.00
N GLU A 135 15.92 45.43 29.89
CA GLU A 135 14.81 45.80 30.76
C GLU A 135 13.57 46.40 30.04
N GLY A 136 12.39 46.23 30.65
CA GLY A 136 11.51 47.35 31.00
C GLY A 136 10.32 47.72 30.10
N ASP A 137 9.14 47.24 30.51
CA ASP A 137 7.80 47.87 30.55
C ASP A 137 7.25 48.71 29.38
N LYS A 138 6.05 48.31 28.91
CA LYS A 138 4.79 49.06 29.16
C LYS A 138 3.53 48.29 28.73
N GLU A 139 2.58 48.23 29.67
CA GLU A 139 1.22 47.71 29.57
C GLU A 139 0.35 48.48 28.56
N ILE A 140 -0.52 47.78 27.82
CA ILE A 140 -1.70 48.34 27.15
C ILE A 140 -2.88 47.36 27.37
N PRO A 141 -4.06 47.82 27.86
CA PRO A 141 -5.20 46.95 28.18
C PRO A 141 -6.09 46.66 26.94
N PRO A 142 -6.98 45.64 27.00
CA PRO A 142 -7.82 45.25 25.87
C PRO A 142 -9.07 46.16 25.74
N PRO A 143 -9.62 46.37 24.52
CA PRO A 143 -10.89 47.08 24.38
C PRO A 143 -12.10 46.17 24.63
N GLU A 144 -13.02 46.69 25.43
CA GLU A 144 -14.37 46.17 25.72
C GLU A 144 -15.32 46.22 24.51
N GLY A 145 -16.35 45.38 24.54
CA GLY A 145 -17.31 45.17 23.46
C GLY A 145 -18.59 46.03 23.48
N ASP A 146 -19.48 45.57 22.58
CA ASP A 146 -20.91 45.81 22.39
C ASP A 146 -21.42 47.12 21.78
N LYS A 147 -22.08 46.98 20.60
CA LYS A 147 -23.53 47.24 20.47
C LYS A 147 -24.11 46.87 19.10
N GLU A 148 -25.26 46.20 19.17
CA GLU A 148 -26.20 45.83 18.11
C GLU A 148 -26.74 47.06 17.35
N THR A 149 -27.01 46.90 16.04
CA THR A 149 -27.94 47.77 15.29
C THR A 149 -28.84 46.94 14.34
N PRO A 150 -30.14 47.28 14.17
CA PRO A 150 -31.14 46.50 13.44
C PRO A 150 -31.21 46.84 11.93
N PRO A 151 -31.88 46.03 11.08
CA PRO A 151 -31.90 46.24 9.63
C PRO A 151 -32.97 47.25 9.20
N PRO A 152 -32.79 47.97 8.07
CA PRO A 152 -33.84 48.79 7.49
C PRO A 152 -34.78 48.01 6.56
N GLU A 153 -36.08 48.31 6.66
CA GLU A 153 -37.16 47.96 5.73
C GLU A 153 -37.04 48.68 4.37
N GLY A 154 -37.67 48.10 3.33
CA GLY A 154 -37.45 48.39 1.91
C GLY A 154 -38.38 49.37 1.19
N ASP A 155 -38.22 49.41 -0.13
CA ASP A 155 -39.15 49.94 -1.17
C ASP A 155 -38.76 49.25 -2.50
N LYS A 156 -39.58 48.36 -3.08
CA LYS A 156 -40.72 48.55 -4.01
C LYS A 156 -40.34 48.68 -5.50
N ASP A 157 -41.14 47.95 -6.28
CA ASP A 157 -41.39 48.02 -7.73
C ASP A 157 -40.39 47.39 -8.71
N LYS A 158 -40.68 46.13 -9.08
CA LYS A 158 -41.08 45.77 -10.46
C LYS A 158 -41.82 44.41 -10.49
N THR A 159 -42.98 44.44 -11.11
CA THR A 159 -44.00 43.39 -11.28
C THR A 159 -43.57 42.23 -12.18
N PRO A 160 -44.03 41.00 -11.91
CA PRO A 160 -44.23 39.94 -12.91
C PRO A 160 -45.72 39.77 -13.28
N SER A 161 -45.95 39.35 -14.51
CA SER A 161 -47.25 39.14 -15.16
C SER A 161 -48.08 37.99 -14.59
N GLU A 162 -49.39 38.22 -14.52
CA GLU A 162 -50.46 37.29 -14.14
C GLU A 162 -50.63 36.11 -15.13
N GLY A 163 -51.11 34.98 -14.61
CA GLY A 163 -51.43 33.78 -15.40
C GLY A 163 -52.07 32.64 -14.58
N ASP A 164 -53.18 32.97 -13.91
CA ASP A 164 -54.28 32.16 -13.37
C ASP A 164 -54.32 30.61 -13.46
N LYS A 165 -54.68 30.04 -12.29
CA LYS A 165 -55.75 29.05 -11.99
C LYS A 165 -55.43 27.55 -11.86
N GLU A 166 -55.71 27.12 -10.63
CA GLU A 166 -55.97 25.79 -10.08
C GLU A 166 -56.77 24.84 -10.99
N ILE A 167 -56.31 23.58 -11.09
CA ILE A 167 -57.14 22.41 -11.42
C ILE A 167 -56.69 21.25 -10.51
N PRO A 168 -57.61 20.55 -9.80
CA PRO A 168 -57.30 19.45 -8.89
C PRO A 168 -57.09 18.11 -9.63
N PRO A 169 -56.51 17.08 -8.98
CA PRO A 169 -56.32 15.78 -9.61
C PRO A 169 -57.66 14.99 -9.67
N PRO A 170 -57.88 14.15 -10.69
CA PRO A 170 -59.10 13.35 -10.80
C PRO A 170 -59.07 12.07 -9.92
N GLU A 171 -60.24 11.75 -9.37
CA GLU A 171 -60.57 10.48 -8.70
C GLU A 171 -60.95 9.36 -9.68
N GLY A 172 -60.68 8.11 -9.25
CA GLY A 172 -61.48 6.91 -9.53
C GLY A 172 -60.85 5.85 -10.44
N ASP A 173 -61.00 4.54 -10.24
CA ASP A 173 -61.59 3.75 -9.16
C ASP A 173 -61.35 2.24 -9.43
N LYS A 174 -61.53 1.39 -8.40
CA LYS A 174 -61.89 -0.05 -8.38
C LYS A 174 -60.89 -1.10 -7.84
N ASP A 175 -61.25 -1.53 -6.62
CA ASP A 175 -61.54 -2.91 -6.20
C ASP A 175 -60.38 -3.91 -5.97
N LYS A 176 -59.98 -4.08 -4.70
CA LYS A 176 -60.43 -5.18 -3.79
C LYS A 176 -59.66 -5.18 -2.46
N THR A 177 -60.39 -5.01 -1.36
CA THR A 177 -60.05 -5.39 0.03
C THR A 177 -60.49 -6.85 0.32
N PRO A 178 -60.26 -7.48 1.51
CA PRO A 178 -59.55 -7.10 2.74
C PRO A 178 -58.55 -8.20 3.26
N SER A 179 -57.68 -7.95 4.24
CA SER A 179 -58.00 -8.20 5.66
C SER A 179 -57.06 -7.47 6.62
N GLU A 180 -57.74 -6.76 7.51
CA GLU A 180 -57.28 -6.00 8.67
C GLU A 180 -56.77 -6.91 9.79
N GLY A 181 -56.02 -6.30 10.72
CA GLY A 181 -55.62 -6.95 11.97
C GLY A 181 -54.93 -6.08 13.03
N ASP A 182 -54.95 -4.75 12.88
CA ASP A 182 -55.10 -3.70 13.89
C ASP A 182 -54.42 -3.73 15.30
N LYS A 183 -53.62 -2.66 15.48
CA LYS A 183 -53.74 -1.54 16.47
C LYS A 183 -53.11 -1.65 17.87
N ASP A 184 -52.04 -0.85 18.00
CA ASP A 184 -51.90 0.35 18.83
C ASP A 184 -52.60 0.45 20.20
N LYS A 185 -51.79 0.77 21.22
CA LYS A 185 -51.92 2.00 22.03
C LYS A 185 -50.62 2.30 22.79
N THR A 186 -50.19 3.55 22.70
CA THR A 186 -49.04 4.22 23.35
C THR A 186 -49.37 4.76 24.76
N PRO A 187 -48.39 5.32 25.54
CA PRO A 187 -48.11 4.94 26.93
C PRO A 187 -48.53 5.97 28.00
N SER A 188 -48.30 5.62 29.27
CA SER A 188 -48.32 6.54 30.42
C SER A 188 -47.03 6.43 31.26
N GLU A 189 -46.47 7.58 31.63
CA GLU A 189 -45.27 7.76 32.48
C GLU A 189 -45.55 7.66 34.00
N GLY A 190 -44.49 7.31 34.76
CA GLY A 190 -44.17 7.84 36.11
C GLY A 190 -44.65 7.08 37.35
N ASP A 191 -43.74 6.52 38.18
CA ASP A 191 -43.21 7.19 39.41
C ASP A 191 -42.20 6.32 40.21
N LYS A 192 -41.50 6.98 41.14
CA LYS A 192 -40.22 6.68 41.82
C LYS A 192 -40.19 5.67 43.00
N ASP A 193 -38.96 5.22 43.31
CA ASP A 193 -38.34 4.87 44.61
C ASP A 193 -38.89 3.72 45.49
N LYS A 194 -38.04 2.70 45.76
CA LYS A 194 -37.44 2.37 47.10
C LYS A 194 -36.70 1.01 47.15
N THR A 195 -35.42 1.08 47.56
CA THR A 195 -34.57 0.18 48.36
C THR A 195 -34.94 -1.32 48.58
N PRO A 196 -33.97 -2.26 48.50
CA PRO A 196 -34.10 -3.63 49.01
C PRO A 196 -33.57 -3.80 50.45
N SER A 197 -34.20 -4.69 51.23
CA SER A 197 -33.80 -5.09 52.59
C SER A 197 -33.22 -6.51 52.63
N GLU A 198 -32.21 -6.66 53.50
CA GLU A 198 -31.60 -7.82 54.17
C GLU A 198 -32.51 -9.07 54.36
N GLY A 199 -32.05 -10.32 54.52
CA GLY A 199 -30.74 -10.92 54.82
C GLY A 199 -30.93 -12.39 55.26
N ASP A 200 -29.83 -13.00 55.73
CA ASP A 200 -29.62 -14.35 56.33
C ASP A 200 -29.30 -15.54 55.39
N LYS A 201 -28.29 -16.40 55.65
CA LYS A 201 -27.07 -16.40 56.46
C LYS A 201 -26.31 -17.74 56.20
N ASP A 202 -25.00 -17.70 56.35
CA ASP A 202 -24.12 -18.75 56.90
C ASP A 202 -23.79 -20.06 56.13
N LYS A 203 -22.58 -20.12 55.53
CA LYS A 203 -21.35 -20.65 56.20
C LYS A 203 -20.15 -20.78 55.23
N THR A 204 -19.08 -20.03 55.53
CA THR A 204 -17.67 -20.32 55.15
C THR A 204 -17.00 -21.22 56.21
N PRO A 205 -15.80 -21.74 55.91
CA PRO A 205 -14.56 -21.23 56.56
C PRO A 205 -13.50 -20.83 55.52
N SER A 206 -12.90 -19.61 55.55
CA SER A 206 -11.77 -19.13 56.39
C SER A 206 -10.44 -19.80 56.01
N ASP A 207 -9.24 -19.21 55.91
CA ASP A 207 -8.59 -17.90 56.06
C ASP A 207 -7.18 -18.11 55.43
N GLY A 208 -6.36 -17.14 55.02
CA GLY A 208 -6.37 -15.72 55.26
C GLY A 208 -5.26 -15.02 54.46
N SER A 209 -5.51 -13.73 54.26
CA SER A 209 -4.73 -12.67 53.63
C SER A 209 -3.51 -12.27 54.45
N THR A 210 -2.57 -11.51 53.87
CA THR A 210 -2.26 -10.14 54.34
C THR A 210 -1.24 -9.43 53.42
N GLY A 211 -1.59 -8.21 52.98
CA GLY A 211 -0.61 -7.14 52.74
C GLY A 211 -0.63 -6.45 51.38
N ILE A 212 -1.42 -5.37 51.24
CA ILE A 212 -1.10 -4.21 50.38
C ILE A 212 -1.30 -2.99 51.29
N PRO A 213 -0.31 -2.08 51.43
CA PRO A 213 -0.25 -0.92 50.55
C PRO A 213 1.16 -0.48 50.15
N GLY A 214 1.36 -0.21 48.87
CA GLY A 214 2.55 0.44 48.33
C GLY A 214 2.46 0.54 46.82
N ASP A 215 2.16 1.75 46.35
CA ASP A 215 2.44 2.31 45.02
C ASP A 215 2.56 1.31 43.85
N ILE A 216 1.49 1.21 43.06
CA ILE A 216 1.61 0.77 41.67
C ILE A 216 2.39 1.89 40.97
N PRO A 217 3.61 1.66 40.46
CA PRO A 217 4.23 2.67 39.61
C PRO A 217 3.31 2.86 38.41
N GLU A 218 2.91 4.10 38.19
CA GLU A 218 2.27 4.55 36.97
C GLU A 218 3.24 4.17 35.84
N LEU A 219 2.87 3.14 35.07
CA LEU A 219 3.69 2.66 33.95
C LEU A 219 3.75 3.78 32.91
N ASP A 220 4.96 4.26 32.66
CA ASP A 220 5.24 5.27 31.65
C ASP A 220 4.81 4.73 30.27
N PRO A 221 4.10 5.50 29.43
CA PRO A 221 3.68 5.06 28.10
C PRO A 221 4.85 4.70 27.16
N GLU A 222 6.10 4.96 27.55
CA GLU A 222 7.32 4.66 26.80
C GLU A 222 7.87 3.24 27.02
N ASP A 223 7.31 2.43 27.93
CA ASP A 223 7.79 1.07 28.21
C ASP A 223 7.26 -0.01 27.22
N PHE A 224 6.51 0.40 26.19
CA PHE A 224 6.12 -0.46 25.06
C PHE A 224 7.16 -0.45 23.94
N GLY A 225 8.41 -0.74 24.28
CA GLY A 225 9.42 -1.20 23.33
C GLY A 225 9.00 -2.57 22.79
N LYS A 226 8.40 -2.58 21.59
CA LYS A 226 7.89 -3.73 20.82
C LYS A 226 8.55 -5.09 21.15
N VAL A 227 7.94 -5.84 22.07
CA VAL A 227 8.07 -7.30 22.07
C VAL A 227 7.39 -7.77 20.78
N ILE A 228 8.18 -8.08 19.74
CA ILE A 228 7.70 -8.87 18.61
C ILE A 228 7.46 -10.27 19.18
N ILE A 229 6.24 -10.51 19.66
CA ILE A 229 5.78 -11.86 19.94
C ILE A 229 5.77 -12.56 18.58
N PRO A 230 6.61 -13.60 18.34
CA PRO A 230 6.54 -14.34 17.10
C PRO A 230 5.11 -14.86 16.94
N PRO A 231 4.49 -14.74 15.75
CA PRO A 231 3.13 -15.19 15.55
C PRO A 231 3.01 -16.66 15.97
N PRO A 232 1.85 -17.06 16.54
CA PRO A 232 1.63 -18.45 16.90
C PRO A 232 1.90 -19.35 15.69
N PRO A 233 2.51 -20.54 15.89
CA PRO A 233 2.79 -21.44 14.78
C PRO A 233 1.48 -21.78 14.07
N PRO A 234 1.47 -21.87 12.72
CA PRO A 234 0.25 -22.11 11.97
C PRO A 234 -0.45 -23.39 12.44
N PRO A 235 -1.79 -23.46 12.32
CA PRO A 235 -2.56 -24.64 12.64
C PRO A 235 -1.92 -25.90 12.02
N ARG A 236 -1.78 -26.97 12.81
CA ARG A 236 -1.25 -28.25 12.31
C ARG A 236 -2.28 -28.89 11.37
N GLY A 237 -2.21 -28.54 10.10
CA GLY A 237 -2.98 -29.08 8.97
C GLY A 237 -2.83 -28.14 7.77
N GLY A 238 -2.23 -28.60 6.68
CA GLY A 238 -1.79 -27.75 5.55
C GLY A 238 -2.89 -26.83 5.02
N LEU A 239 -2.73 -25.53 5.27
CA LEU A 239 -3.59 -24.47 4.73
C LEU A 239 -3.24 -24.25 3.26
N THR A 240 -4.24 -24.23 2.39
CA THR A 240 -4.05 -23.87 0.98
C THR A 240 -4.60 -22.47 0.74
N ILE A 241 -3.77 -21.61 0.14
CA ILE A 241 -4.18 -20.31 -0.36
C ILE A 241 -4.19 -20.31 -1.89
N GLY A 242 -5.12 -19.56 -2.48
CA GLY A 242 -5.16 -19.32 -3.92
C GLY A 242 -4.48 -18.01 -4.27
N ILE A 243 -3.72 -17.99 -5.37
CA ILE A 243 -3.26 -16.75 -6.00
C ILE A 243 -3.66 -16.82 -7.48
N ALA A 244 -4.45 -15.86 -7.93
CA ALA A 244 -4.88 -15.74 -9.31
C ALA A 244 -4.37 -14.43 -9.91
N ALA A 245 -3.70 -14.50 -11.06
CA ALA A 245 -3.23 -13.33 -11.79
C ALA A 245 -3.93 -13.22 -13.15
N TYR A 246 -4.23 -11.99 -13.58
CA TYR A 246 -4.87 -11.80 -14.88
C TYR A 246 -3.92 -12.01 -16.06
N LYS A 247 -2.70 -11.48 -15.99
CA LYS A 247 -1.72 -11.50 -17.09
C LYS A 247 -0.30 -11.67 -16.56
N GLN A 248 0.60 -12.16 -17.40
CA GLN A 248 2.04 -12.15 -17.13
C GLN A 248 2.64 -10.79 -17.52
N ASP A 249 3.32 -10.12 -16.59
CA ASP A 249 4.15 -8.94 -16.84
C ASP A 249 5.32 -8.89 -15.85
N GLU A 250 6.20 -7.88 -15.99
CA GLU A 250 7.39 -7.73 -15.14
C GLU A 250 7.01 -7.50 -13.65
N ALA A 251 5.92 -6.79 -13.40
CA ALA A 251 5.45 -6.48 -12.05
C ALA A 251 4.97 -7.74 -11.31
N LEU A 252 4.33 -8.69 -12.02
CA LEU A 252 3.77 -9.88 -11.41
C LEU A 252 4.82 -10.74 -10.69
N GLY A 253 6.00 -10.93 -11.29
CA GLY A 253 7.08 -11.70 -10.67
C GLY A 253 7.52 -11.08 -9.33
N LYS A 254 7.76 -9.77 -9.34
CA LYS A 254 8.12 -8.97 -8.15
C LYS A 254 7.01 -9.04 -7.08
N GLN A 255 5.74 -8.95 -7.48
CA GLN A 255 4.60 -9.08 -6.57
C GLN A 255 4.51 -10.46 -5.92
N LEU A 256 4.65 -11.55 -6.69
CA LEU A 256 4.60 -12.92 -6.19
C LEU A 256 5.75 -13.19 -5.21
N GLN A 257 6.96 -12.72 -5.51
CA GLN A 257 8.11 -12.79 -4.60
C GLN A 257 7.81 -12.04 -3.30
N GLY A 258 7.32 -10.80 -3.40
CA GLY A 258 6.90 -10.01 -2.24
C GLY A 258 5.86 -10.73 -1.39
N ILE A 259 4.79 -11.27 -1.99
CA ILE A 259 3.74 -12.02 -1.28
C ILE A 259 4.35 -13.18 -0.48
N ALA A 260 5.25 -13.95 -1.11
CA ALA A 260 5.94 -15.05 -0.43
C ALA A 260 6.80 -14.54 0.74
N MET A 261 7.51 -13.42 0.56
CA MET A 261 8.32 -12.80 1.63
C MET A 261 7.45 -12.34 2.81
N GLY A 262 6.34 -11.64 2.56
CA GLY A 262 5.44 -11.17 3.61
C GLY A 262 4.79 -12.33 4.39
N LEU A 263 4.40 -13.39 3.71
CA LEU A 263 3.92 -14.63 4.35
C LEU A 263 5.02 -15.26 5.23
N GLN A 264 6.24 -15.36 4.71
CA GLN A 264 7.38 -15.95 5.41
C GLN A 264 7.78 -15.16 6.66
N GLN A 265 7.73 -13.82 6.62
CA GLN A 265 7.98 -12.96 7.79
C GLN A 265 7.04 -13.28 8.96
N MET A 266 5.85 -13.79 8.65
CA MET A 266 4.84 -14.18 9.63
C MET A 266 4.81 -15.69 9.90
N GLY A 267 5.84 -16.43 9.47
CA GLY A 267 5.99 -17.86 9.71
C GLY A 267 5.21 -18.76 8.75
N TYR A 268 4.57 -18.23 7.72
CA TYR A 268 3.91 -19.01 6.67
C TYR A 268 4.89 -19.25 5.51
N VAL A 269 5.38 -20.48 5.38
CA VAL A 269 6.41 -20.89 4.42
C VAL A 269 5.79 -21.83 3.38
N PRO A 270 5.67 -21.39 2.11
CA PRO A 270 5.18 -22.22 1.01
C PRO A 270 5.94 -23.55 0.88
N GLY A 271 5.19 -24.64 0.69
CA GLY A 271 5.72 -26.00 0.59
C GLY A 271 6.18 -26.61 1.92
N SER A 272 6.16 -25.84 3.02
CA SER A 272 6.48 -26.35 4.36
C SER A 272 5.24 -26.43 5.24
N ASN A 273 4.50 -25.34 5.42
CA ASN A 273 3.32 -25.29 6.30
C ASN A 273 2.09 -24.65 5.66
N ILE A 274 2.24 -24.10 4.45
CA ILE A 274 1.15 -23.72 3.57
C ILE A 274 1.39 -24.26 2.16
N THR A 275 0.31 -24.43 1.41
CA THR A 275 0.31 -24.72 -0.03
C THR A 275 -0.21 -23.47 -0.76
N ILE A 276 0.44 -23.12 -1.88
CA ILE A 276 -0.04 -22.06 -2.77
C ILE A 276 -0.54 -22.71 -4.05
N LYS A 277 -1.83 -22.51 -4.37
CA LYS A 277 -2.39 -22.80 -5.70
C LYS A 277 -2.32 -21.53 -6.52
N TYR A 278 -1.39 -21.47 -7.46
CA TYR A 278 -1.21 -20.33 -8.35
C TYR A 278 -1.80 -20.60 -9.74
N LEU A 279 -2.57 -19.65 -10.26
CA LEU A 279 -3.14 -19.70 -11.60
C LEU A 279 -2.95 -18.35 -12.31
N ASN A 280 -2.47 -18.37 -13.55
CA ASN A 280 -2.38 -17.19 -14.41
C ASN A 280 -3.35 -17.35 -15.58
N ALA A 281 -4.06 -16.27 -15.93
CA ALA A 281 -4.96 -16.25 -17.07
C ALA A 281 -4.28 -15.78 -18.37
N GLU A 282 -3.01 -15.33 -18.33
CA GLU A 282 -2.24 -14.91 -19.50
C GLU A 282 -2.92 -13.82 -20.36
N GLY A 283 -3.72 -12.97 -19.72
CA GLY A 283 -4.52 -11.93 -20.36
C GLY A 283 -5.80 -12.43 -21.03
N GLN A 284 -6.10 -13.73 -20.96
CA GLN A 284 -7.24 -14.36 -21.60
C GLN A 284 -8.45 -14.39 -20.65
N HIS A 285 -9.50 -13.67 -21.01
CA HIS A 285 -10.69 -13.52 -20.16
C HIS A 285 -11.39 -14.84 -19.84
N ASP A 286 -11.54 -15.74 -20.83
CA ASP A 286 -12.17 -17.05 -20.63
C ASP A 286 -11.36 -17.94 -19.67
N MET A 287 -10.03 -17.88 -19.75
CA MET A 287 -9.16 -18.55 -18.77
C MET A 287 -9.30 -17.93 -17.38
N ALA A 288 -9.44 -16.60 -17.27
CA ALA A 288 -9.66 -15.94 -15.98
C ALA A 288 -10.97 -16.39 -15.32
N LEU A 289 -12.05 -16.53 -16.10
CA LEU A 289 -13.33 -17.09 -15.62
C LEU A 289 -13.16 -18.53 -15.12
N GLN A 290 -12.43 -19.37 -15.86
CA GLN A 290 -12.17 -20.75 -15.46
C GLN A 290 -11.31 -20.83 -14.20
N ASN A 291 -10.21 -20.06 -14.12
CA ASN A 291 -9.33 -20.00 -12.96
C ASN A 291 -10.09 -19.55 -11.70
N ALA A 292 -10.97 -18.55 -11.83
CA ALA A 292 -11.77 -18.08 -10.71
C ALA A 292 -12.77 -19.13 -10.22
N LYS A 293 -13.42 -19.84 -11.15
CA LYS A 293 -14.29 -20.95 -10.81
C LYS A 293 -13.53 -22.07 -10.09
N ASP A 294 -12.37 -22.47 -10.60
CA ASP A 294 -11.53 -23.52 -10.03
C ASP A 294 -11.00 -23.19 -8.63
N LEU A 295 -10.86 -21.90 -8.30
CA LEU A 295 -10.48 -21.47 -6.95
C LEU A 295 -11.68 -21.26 -6.02
N ALA A 296 -12.84 -20.84 -6.56
CA ALA A 296 -14.07 -20.67 -5.79
C ALA A 296 -14.69 -22.02 -5.37
N ASP A 297 -14.54 -23.05 -6.20
CA ASP A 297 -14.97 -24.42 -5.91
C ASP A 297 -14.06 -25.12 -4.88
N ASP A 298 -12.83 -24.63 -4.71
CA ASP A 298 -11.88 -25.15 -3.71
C ASP A 298 -12.16 -24.60 -2.30
N GLN A 299 -11.90 -25.41 -1.28
CA GLN A 299 -11.94 -24.97 0.13
C GLN A 299 -10.63 -24.27 0.53
N LEU A 300 -10.41 -23.09 -0.01
CA LEU A 300 -9.22 -22.28 0.24
C LEU A 300 -9.35 -21.47 1.53
N ALA A 301 -8.23 -21.26 2.23
CA ALA A 301 -8.20 -20.44 3.43
C ALA A 301 -8.28 -18.93 3.11
N LEU A 302 -7.76 -18.54 1.94
CA LEU A 302 -7.70 -17.17 1.44
C LEU A 302 -7.39 -17.19 -0.06
N ILE A 303 -7.85 -16.18 -0.78
CA ILE A 303 -7.52 -15.95 -2.20
C ILE A 303 -6.91 -14.56 -2.38
N ILE A 304 -5.84 -14.47 -3.16
CA ILE A 304 -5.26 -13.22 -3.64
C ILE A 304 -5.55 -13.09 -5.13
N ALA A 305 -6.21 -12.02 -5.56
CA ALA A 305 -6.50 -11.73 -6.95
C ALA A 305 -5.70 -10.52 -7.43
N ILE A 306 -4.81 -10.74 -8.40
CA ILE A 306 -3.85 -9.75 -8.90
C ILE A 306 -4.33 -9.18 -10.24
N GLY A 307 -4.55 -7.86 -10.24
CA GLY A 307 -5.06 -7.08 -11.36
C GLY A 307 -6.58 -6.94 -11.35
N GLN A 308 -7.06 -5.76 -11.74
CA GLN A 308 -8.48 -5.40 -11.72
C GLN A 308 -9.41 -6.44 -12.37
N PRO A 309 -9.17 -6.97 -13.59
CA PRO A 309 -10.10 -7.91 -14.20
C PRO A 309 -10.20 -9.22 -13.40
N MET A 310 -9.08 -9.73 -12.88
CA MET A 310 -9.08 -10.94 -12.07
C MET A 310 -9.79 -10.72 -10.72
N ALA A 311 -9.61 -9.55 -10.09
CA ALA A 311 -10.28 -9.22 -8.84
C ALA A 311 -11.81 -9.18 -9.00
N GLY A 312 -12.31 -8.52 -10.04
CA GLY A 312 -13.75 -8.48 -10.36
C GLY A 312 -14.33 -9.86 -10.67
N ILE A 313 -13.65 -10.64 -11.52
CA ILE A 313 -14.06 -12.00 -11.88
C ILE A 313 -14.07 -12.92 -10.65
N MET A 314 -13.03 -12.86 -9.82
CA MET A 314 -12.95 -13.63 -8.58
C MET A 314 -14.07 -13.25 -7.61
N ARG A 315 -14.34 -11.95 -7.45
CA ARG A 315 -15.43 -11.45 -6.61
C ARG A 315 -16.79 -11.97 -7.06
N ALA A 316 -17.01 -12.08 -8.37
CA ALA A 316 -18.25 -12.61 -8.94
C ALA A 316 -18.36 -14.14 -8.80
N ALA A 317 -17.25 -14.87 -8.88
CA ALA A 317 -17.21 -16.33 -8.73
C ALA A 317 -17.42 -16.78 -7.27
N LEU A 318 -16.97 -15.99 -6.29
CA LEU A 318 -17.08 -16.33 -4.88
C LEU A 318 -18.52 -16.25 -4.37
N THR A 319 -19.04 -17.41 -3.97
CA THR A 319 -20.36 -17.59 -3.34
C THR A 319 -20.27 -17.91 -1.85
N ASN A 320 -19.06 -18.20 -1.37
CA ASN A 320 -18.75 -18.54 0.02
C ASN A 320 -18.08 -17.36 0.74
N SER A 321 -17.74 -17.54 2.02
CA SER A 321 -17.10 -16.50 2.85
C SER A 321 -15.57 -16.54 2.82
N THR A 322 -14.96 -17.12 1.77
CA THR A 322 -13.49 -17.14 1.64
C THR A 322 -12.97 -15.71 1.52
N PRO A 323 -12.00 -15.30 2.35
CA PRO A 323 -11.41 -13.97 2.24
C PRO A 323 -10.74 -13.75 0.89
N LEU A 324 -11.02 -12.58 0.29
CA LEU A 324 -10.42 -12.13 -0.96
C LEU A 324 -9.55 -10.90 -0.70
N ILE A 325 -8.26 -11.00 -1.01
CA ILE A 325 -7.36 -9.86 -1.10
C ILE A 325 -7.21 -9.49 -2.58
N PHE A 326 -7.62 -8.30 -2.98
CA PHE A 326 -7.28 -7.79 -4.30
C PHE A 326 -5.93 -7.04 -4.26
N LEU A 327 -5.18 -7.10 -5.35
CA LEU A 327 -3.90 -6.42 -5.50
C LEU A 327 -3.85 -5.73 -6.85
N ASN A 328 -3.38 -4.48 -6.89
CA ASN A 328 -3.23 -3.69 -8.10
C ASN A 328 -4.59 -3.38 -8.79
N VAL A 329 -5.55 -2.86 -8.02
CA VAL A 329 -6.87 -2.46 -8.52
C VAL A 329 -7.05 -0.94 -8.38
N PRO A 330 -7.04 -0.16 -9.47
CA PRO A 330 -7.12 1.30 -9.38
C PRO A 330 -8.37 1.77 -8.61
N ASP A 331 -9.53 1.21 -8.94
CA ASP A 331 -10.81 1.62 -8.36
C ASP A 331 -11.59 0.44 -7.79
N PRO A 332 -11.33 0.06 -6.52
CA PRO A 332 -12.04 -1.03 -5.87
C PRO A 332 -13.55 -0.79 -5.71
N VAL A 333 -13.99 0.47 -5.66
CA VAL A 333 -15.42 0.79 -5.52
C VAL A 333 -16.15 0.57 -6.83
N ALA A 334 -15.61 1.06 -7.95
CA ALA A 334 -16.20 0.84 -9.27
C ALA A 334 -16.22 -0.65 -9.66
N GLU A 335 -15.24 -1.42 -9.18
CA GLU A 335 -15.17 -2.87 -9.40
C GLU A 335 -16.09 -3.67 -8.44
N GLY A 336 -16.82 -3.00 -7.53
CA GLY A 336 -17.72 -3.66 -6.58
C GLY A 336 -16.99 -4.46 -5.48
N LEU A 337 -15.71 -4.18 -5.26
CA LEU A 337 -14.88 -4.81 -4.23
C LEU A 337 -14.99 -4.08 -2.88
N SER A 338 -15.30 -2.78 -2.88
CA SER A 338 -15.31 -1.93 -1.70
C SER A 338 -16.44 -0.89 -1.73
N GLN A 339 -16.79 -0.38 -0.56
CA GLN A 339 -17.64 0.79 -0.35
C GLN A 339 -16.81 2.08 -0.34
N ASP A 340 -17.45 3.24 -0.40
CA ASP A 340 -16.75 4.55 -0.38
C ASP A 340 -15.94 4.81 0.90
N ASN A 341 -16.30 4.15 2.02
CA ASN A 341 -15.55 4.21 3.28
C ASN A 341 -14.31 3.31 3.30
N ARG A 342 -13.93 2.73 2.15
CA ARG A 342 -12.81 1.82 1.94
C ARG A 342 -12.94 0.43 2.56
N LEU A 343 -14.06 0.11 3.22
CA LEU A 343 -14.35 -1.24 3.69
C LEU A 343 -14.82 -2.14 2.56
N GLY A 344 -14.56 -3.43 2.70
CA GLY A 344 -14.90 -4.46 1.72
C GLY A 344 -16.39 -4.68 1.50
N MET A 345 -16.73 -5.19 0.33
CA MET A 345 -18.03 -5.81 0.06
C MET A 345 -18.03 -7.28 0.52
N GLY A 346 -18.12 -7.50 1.83
CA GLY A 346 -17.96 -8.81 2.47
C GLY A 346 -16.53 -9.00 2.99
N PRO A 347 -15.98 -10.23 3.03
CA PRO A 347 -14.60 -10.49 3.48
C PRO A 347 -13.59 -10.14 2.37
N VAL A 348 -13.68 -8.91 1.86
CA VAL A 348 -12.86 -8.39 0.74
C VAL A 348 -12.02 -7.24 1.25
N THR A 349 -10.73 -7.24 0.96
CA THR A 349 -9.83 -6.12 1.26
C THR A 349 -8.70 -6.12 0.22
N GLY A 350 -7.73 -5.22 0.33
CA GLY A 350 -6.61 -5.23 -0.62
C GLY A 350 -5.87 -3.93 -0.78
N PHE A 351 -5.26 -3.80 -1.95
CA PHE A 351 -4.38 -2.71 -2.31
C PHE A 351 -4.80 -2.09 -3.64
N SER A 352 -5.10 -0.79 -3.62
CA SER A 352 -5.28 0.00 -4.82
C SER A 352 -3.92 0.28 -5.48
N SER A 353 -3.92 0.39 -6.80
CA SER A 353 -2.75 0.85 -7.55
C SER A 353 -2.67 2.37 -7.69
N LEU A 354 -3.69 3.11 -7.22
CA LEU A 354 -3.63 4.56 -7.15
C LEU A 354 -2.70 4.97 -6.00
N ILE A 355 -1.82 5.92 -6.30
CA ILE A 355 -0.96 6.53 -5.29
C ILE A 355 -1.74 7.65 -4.61
N ALA A 356 -1.72 7.66 -3.28
CA ALA A 356 -2.33 8.73 -2.52
C ALA A 356 -1.69 10.09 -2.89
N PRO A 357 -2.49 11.14 -3.13
CA PRO A 357 -1.94 12.44 -3.51
C PRO A 357 -0.99 13.03 -2.48
N GLU A 358 -1.19 12.77 -1.19
CA GLU A 358 -0.26 13.20 -0.13
C GLU A 358 1.09 12.49 -0.25
N ARG A 359 1.08 11.21 -0.64
CA ARG A 359 2.32 10.46 -0.85
C ARG A 359 3.07 10.97 -2.07
N LEU A 360 2.38 11.27 -3.17
CA LEU A 360 2.99 11.92 -4.34
C LEU A 360 3.67 13.24 -3.99
N PHE A 361 3.01 14.06 -3.16
CA PHE A 361 3.60 15.31 -2.67
C PHE A 361 4.87 15.06 -1.83
N GLN A 362 4.84 14.09 -0.90
CA GLN A 362 6.01 13.77 -0.07
C GLN A 362 7.23 13.38 -0.90
N GLU A 363 7.04 12.52 -1.91
CA GLU A 363 8.12 12.13 -2.83
C GLU A 363 8.61 13.33 -3.65
N ALA A 364 7.69 14.15 -4.18
CA ALA A 364 8.03 15.35 -4.93
C ALA A 364 8.82 16.38 -4.09
N LEU A 365 8.51 16.49 -2.80
CA LEU A 365 9.24 17.34 -1.85
C LEU A 365 10.67 16.85 -1.66
N GLY A 366 10.88 15.53 -1.51
CA GLY A 366 12.22 14.95 -1.41
C GLY A 366 13.07 15.17 -2.67
N LEU A 367 12.45 15.08 -3.84
CA LEU A 367 13.11 15.26 -5.15
C LEU A 367 13.51 16.71 -5.44
N LYS A 368 12.67 17.68 -5.02
CA LYS A 368 12.91 19.12 -5.21
C LYS A 368 12.61 19.89 -3.91
N PRO A 369 13.52 19.85 -2.92
CA PRO A 369 13.27 20.39 -1.58
C PRO A 369 13.14 21.92 -1.52
N ASN A 370 13.58 22.63 -2.57
CA ASN A 370 13.51 24.08 -2.67
C ASN A 370 12.27 24.59 -3.44
N ALA A 371 11.38 23.70 -3.88
CA ALA A 371 10.13 24.11 -4.53
C ALA A 371 9.17 24.75 -3.52
N LEU A 372 8.52 25.84 -3.91
CA LEU A 372 7.55 26.56 -3.08
C LEU A 372 6.11 26.30 -3.52
N TRP A 373 5.91 25.98 -4.79
CA TRP A 373 4.59 25.75 -5.37
C TRP A 373 4.47 24.40 -6.07
N TYR A 374 3.42 23.67 -5.75
CA TYR A 374 3.14 22.35 -6.30
C TYR A 374 1.80 22.33 -7.02
N GLY A 375 1.80 21.84 -8.26
CA GLY A 375 0.63 21.66 -9.09
C GLY A 375 0.23 20.19 -9.16
N LEU A 376 -1.07 19.88 -9.11
CA LEU A 376 -1.60 18.54 -9.35
C LEU A 376 -2.65 18.56 -10.48
N LEU A 377 -2.36 17.83 -11.54
CA LEU A 377 -3.37 17.36 -12.51
C LEU A 377 -3.87 16.01 -12.02
N HIS A 378 -5.18 15.86 -11.86
CA HIS A 378 -5.74 14.60 -11.36
C HIS A 378 -7.04 14.20 -12.07
N GLY A 379 -7.29 12.89 -12.11
CA GLY A 379 -8.56 12.34 -12.59
C GLY A 379 -9.67 12.40 -11.54
N PRO A 380 -10.91 12.02 -11.90
CA PRO A 380 -12.09 12.14 -11.04
C PRO A 380 -12.07 11.24 -9.79
N ARG A 381 -11.20 10.23 -9.74
CA ARG A 381 -11.06 9.29 -8.61
C ARG A 381 -10.05 9.74 -7.56
N THR A 382 -9.26 10.77 -7.86
CA THR A 382 -8.32 11.35 -6.91
C THR A 382 -8.98 12.54 -6.21
N ASP A 383 -9.01 12.54 -4.89
CA ASP A 383 -9.39 13.73 -4.13
C ASP A 383 -8.25 14.75 -4.16
N GLY A 384 -8.33 15.74 -5.05
CA GLY A 384 -7.35 16.83 -5.12
C GLY A 384 -7.24 17.64 -3.82
N GLN A 385 -8.24 17.65 -2.93
CA GLN A 385 -8.15 18.39 -1.68
C GLN A 385 -7.27 17.71 -0.64
N ARG A 386 -7.09 16.39 -0.74
CA ARG A 386 -6.07 15.67 0.02
C ARG A 386 -4.67 16.20 -0.29
N PHE A 387 -4.38 16.47 -1.56
CA PHE A 387 -3.13 17.11 -2.00
C PHE A 387 -2.95 18.51 -1.42
N VAL A 388 -3.97 19.39 -1.59
CA VAL A 388 -3.92 20.77 -1.11
C VAL A 388 -3.62 20.81 0.39
N ARG A 389 -4.35 20.03 1.19
CA ARG A 389 -4.14 19.95 2.64
C ARG A 389 -2.72 19.52 3.02
N ALA A 390 -2.16 18.54 2.30
CA ALA A 390 -0.80 18.05 2.57
C ALA A 390 0.27 19.10 2.26
N VAL A 391 0.13 19.81 1.13
CA VAL A 391 1.08 20.86 0.70
C VAL A 391 0.98 22.09 1.61
N GLU A 392 -0.23 22.59 1.86
CA GLU A 392 -0.44 23.77 2.71
C GLU A 392 -0.08 23.51 4.18
N GLY A 393 -0.22 22.26 4.64
CA GLY A 393 0.26 21.83 5.97
C GLY A 393 1.76 22.03 6.17
N MET A 394 2.54 22.08 5.09
CA MET A 394 3.98 22.38 5.10
C MET A 394 4.28 23.87 4.87
N SER A 395 3.26 24.74 4.90
CA SER A 395 3.37 26.17 4.54
C SER A 395 3.84 26.43 3.10
N LEU A 396 3.51 25.52 2.18
CA LEU A 396 3.81 25.60 0.75
C LEU A 396 2.53 25.90 -0.04
N GLY A 397 2.69 26.34 -1.29
CA GLY A 397 1.56 26.68 -2.15
C GLY A 397 1.08 25.52 -3.03
N ALA A 398 -0.23 25.33 -3.13
CA ALA A 398 -0.84 24.24 -3.89
C ALA A 398 -1.82 24.75 -4.94
N HIS A 399 -1.78 24.18 -6.14
CA HIS A 399 -2.81 24.36 -7.16
C HIS A 399 -3.23 23.01 -7.72
N VAL A 400 -4.53 22.79 -7.87
CA VAL A 400 -5.07 21.53 -8.41
C VAL A 400 -5.97 21.81 -9.60
N SER A 401 -5.96 20.92 -10.59
CA SER A 401 -6.91 20.94 -11.69
C SER A 401 -7.38 19.52 -12.01
N ALA A 402 -8.69 19.32 -11.92
CA ALA A 402 -9.33 18.09 -12.35
C ALA A 402 -9.33 18.01 -13.89
N ILE A 403 -9.01 16.82 -14.41
CA ILE A 403 -9.09 16.48 -15.82
C ILE A 403 -10.23 15.48 -16.01
N ASP A 404 -11.38 15.99 -16.47
CA ASP A 404 -12.55 15.19 -16.82
C ASP A 404 -12.53 14.77 -18.30
N ASP A 405 -11.83 15.53 -19.13
CA ASP A 405 -11.61 15.27 -20.55
C ASP A 405 -10.10 15.28 -20.83
N PRO A 406 -9.51 14.15 -21.28
CA PRO A 406 -8.10 14.04 -21.61
C PRO A 406 -7.59 15.13 -22.58
N ALA A 407 -8.45 15.66 -23.47
CA ALA A 407 -8.06 16.72 -24.41
C ALA A 407 -7.72 18.06 -23.72
N GLN A 408 -8.09 18.25 -22.46
CA GLN A 408 -7.80 19.46 -21.68
C GLN A 408 -6.42 19.43 -21.02
N LEU A 409 -5.72 18.29 -21.07
CA LEU A 409 -4.48 18.06 -20.32
C LEU A 409 -3.41 19.09 -20.62
N LEU A 410 -3.16 19.39 -21.90
CA LEU A 410 -2.10 20.31 -22.29
C LEU A 410 -2.40 21.76 -21.87
N GLU A 411 -3.64 22.21 -22.05
CA GLU A 411 -4.05 23.58 -21.69
C GLU A 411 -3.98 23.78 -20.17
N LYS A 412 -4.64 22.90 -19.41
CA LYS A 412 -4.65 22.97 -17.94
C LYS A 412 -3.26 22.74 -17.34
N GLY A 413 -2.48 21.83 -17.93
CA GLY A 413 -1.10 21.58 -17.53
C GLY A 413 -0.22 22.80 -17.71
N LYS A 414 -0.27 23.47 -18.87
CA LYS A 414 0.48 24.71 -19.11
C LYS A 414 0.06 25.85 -18.16
N LEU A 415 -1.23 25.95 -17.82
CA LEU A 415 -1.71 26.95 -16.87
C LEU A 415 -1.16 26.68 -15.45
N LEU A 416 -1.26 25.45 -14.96
CA LEU A 416 -0.69 25.08 -13.65
C LEU A 416 0.83 25.23 -13.61
N LEU A 417 1.51 24.93 -14.72
CA LEU A 417 2.96 25.08 -14.83
C LEU A 417 3.39 26.55 -14.66
N GLN A 418 2.56 27.54 -15.01
CA GLN A 418 2.89 28.96 -14.79
C GLN A 418 3.03 29.30 -13.31
N THR A 419 2.28 28.63 -12.44
CA THR A 419 2.20 28.93 -11.00
C THR A 419 2.84 27.88 -10.10
N SER A 420 3.44 26.83 -10.66
CA SER A 420 4.02 25.70 -9.91
C SER A 420 5.48 25.45 -10.30
N ASP A 421 6.30 25.04 -9.33
CA ASP A 421 7.71 24.63 -9.51
C ASP A 421 7.84 23.14 -9.86
N VAL A 422 6.86 22.36 -9.39
CA VAL A 422 6.67 20.93 -9.64
C VAL A 422 5.23 20.72 -10.07
N LEU A 423 5.02 19.98 -11.16
CA LEU A 423 3.72 19.59 -11.67
C LEU A 423 3.61 18.06 -11.61
N LEU A 424 2.65 17.57 -10.85
CA LEU A 424 2.31 16.15 -10.73
C LEU A 424 1.17 15.81 -11.68
N LEU A 425 1.40 14.86 -12.58
CA LEU A 425 0.43 14.30 -13.50
C LEU A 425 -0.09 12.96 -12.94
N ASN A 426 -1.07 13.03 -12.03
CA ASN A 426 -1.63 11.86 -11.33
C ASN A 426 -2.81 11.23 -12.09
N LEU A 427 -2.57 10.89 -13.35
CA LEU A 427 -3.51 10.19 -14.22
C LEU A 427 -2.81 9.71 -15.49
N ALA A 428 -3.25 8.58 -16.02
CA ALA A 428 -2.88 8.09 -17.34
C ALA A 428 -3.79 8.73 -18.39
N ALA A 429 -3.56 10.01 -18.70
CA ALA A 429 -4.33 10.76 -19.70
C ALA A 429 -3.42 11.56 -20.62
N GLY A 430 -3.99 12.05 -21.72
CA GLY A 430 -3.28 12.82 -22.74
C GLY A 430 -2.62 11.95 -23.80
N THR A 431 -2.35 12.56 -24.95
CA THR A 431 -1.56 11.95 -26.02
C THR A 431 -0.06 12.07 -25.71
N PRO A 432 0.78 11.17 -26.26
CA PRO A 432 2.24 11.29 -26.16
C PRO A 432 2.76 12.70 -26.52
N ASP A 433 2.20 13.30 -27.57
CA ASP A 433 2.60 14.63 -28.03
C ASP A 433 2.22 15.76 -27.06
N GLU A 434 1.13 15.63 -26.32
CA GLU A 434 0.73 16.59 -25.30
C GLU A 434 1.63 16.51 -24.07
N ILE A 435 1.94 15.29 -23.61
CA ILE A 435 2.85 15.07 -22.48
C ILE A 435 4.25 15.58 -22.84
N ARG A 436 4.72 15.32 -24.08
CA ARG A 436 6.01 15.84 -24.57
C ARG A 436 6.07 17.35 -24.57
N GLN A 437 5.04 18.01 -25.11
CA GLN A 437 4.98 19.47 -25.10
C GLN A 437 4.92 20.07 -23.70
N LEU A 438 4.25 19.39 -22.76
CA LEU A 438 4.18 19.82 -21.36
C LEU A 438 5.54 19.62 -20.66
N GLY A 439 6.22 18.50 -20.91
CA GLY A 439 7.55 18.20 -20.42
C GLY A 439 8.61 19.17 -20.92
N GLU A 440 8.62 19.45 -22.24
CA GLU A 440 9.49 20.46 -22.86
C GLU A 440 9.26 21.85 -22.24
N ALA A 441 8.00 22.25 -22.04
CA ALA A 441 7.67 23.52 -21.39
C ALA A 441 8.17 23.56 -19.93
N ALA A 442 8.08 22.45 -19.18
CA ALA A 442 8.58 22.37 -17.82
C ALA A 442 10.11 22.51 -17.78
N LEU A 443 10.82 21.78 -18.64
CA LEU A 443 12.28 21.81 -18.72
C LEU A 443 12.81 23.20 -19.09
N LEU A 444 12.19 23.88 -20.07
CA LEU A 444 12.56 25.25 -20.47
C LEU A 444 12.53 26.24 -19.30
N GLU A 445 11.59 26.06 -18.37
CA GLU A 445 11.39 26.89 -17.18
C GLU A 445 12.10 26.33 -15.93
N LYS A 446 12.90 25.25 -16.07
CA LYS A 446 13.55 24.52 -14.96
C LYS A 446 12.58 24.01 -13.89
N LYS A 447 11.38 23.64 -14.33
CA LYS A 447 10.31 23.03 -13.54
C LYS A 447 10.29 21.53 -13.75
N VAL A 448 9.70 20.79 -12.81
CA VAL A 448 9.69 19.33 -12.85
C VAL A 448 8.29 18.85 -13.19
N LEU A 449 8.16 18.06 -14.26
CA LEU A 449 6.96 17.28 -14.54
C LEU A 449 7.17 15.85 -14.02
N ILE A 450 6.29 15.41 -13.14
CA ILE A 450 6.33 14.07 -12.52
C ILE A 450 5.06 13.32 -12.92
N GLY A 451 5.20 12.19 -13.61
CA GLY A 451 4.11 11.27 -13.94
C GLY A 451 3.90 10.16 -12.89
N ILE A 452 3.04 9.20 -13.24
CA ILE A 452 2.74 8.00 -12.46
C ILE A 452 2.92 6.69 -13.25
N GLN A 453 3.57 6.77 -14.42
CA GLN A 453 3.81 5.65 -15.33
C GLN A 453 5.15 5.81 -16.06
N ALA A 454 5.81 4.69 -16.39
CA ALA A 454 7.07 4.69 -17.13
C ALA A 454 6.93 5.37 -18.49
N GLU A 455 5.81 5.11 -19.18
CA GLU A 455 5.47 5.67 -20.48
C GLU A 455 5.41 7.20 -20.46
N GLN A 456 5.05 7.81 -19.32
CA GLN A 456 5.03 9.27 -19.21
C GLN A 456 6.45 9.85 -19.17
N VAL A 457 7.43 9.10 -18.68
CA VAL A 457 8.85 9.48 -18.73
C VAL A 457 9.35 9.43 -20.17
N GLU A 458 9.06 8.34 -20.89
CA GLU A 458 9.37 8.20 -22.32
C GLU A 458 8.73 9.32 -23.16
N GLN A 459 7.57 9.80 -22.72
CA GLN A 459 6.81 10.85 -23.38
C GLN A 459 7.22 12.26 -22.94
N GLY A 460 8.22 12.44 -22.06
CA GLY A 460 8.80 13.75 -21.76
C GLY A 460 8.60 14.26 -20.33
N ALA A 461 7.97 13.50 -19.44
CA ALA A 461 8.07 13.78 -18.00
C ALA A 461 9.51 13.54 -17.53
N ALA A 462 9.97 14.31 -16.55
CA ALA A 462 11.32 14.13 -16.02
C ALA A 462 11.43 12.83 -15.18
N LEU A 463 10.33 12.50 -14.50
CA LEU A 463 10.22 11.44 -13.52
C LEU A 463 8.83 10.81 -13.60
N ALA A 464 8.69 9.58 -13.11
CA ALA A 464 7.43 9.01 -12.72
C ALA A 464 7.54 8.33 -11.35
N LEU A 465 6.49 8.46 -10.56
CA LEU A 465 6.33 7.79 -9.27
C LEU A 465 5.34 6.66 -9.48
N VAL A 466 5.81 5.41 -9.43
CA VAL A 466 4.98 4.23 -9.69
C VAL A 466 4.90 3.37 -8.44
N PRO A 467 3.83 2.58 -8.21
CA PRO A 467 3.81 1.62 -7.13
C PRO A 467 4.96 0.61 -7.25
N ASP A 468 5.69 0.36 -6.16
CA ASP A 468 6.73 -0.67 -6.10
C ASP A 468 6.06 -2.06 -6.03
N PRO A 469 6.18 -2.89 -7.07
CA PRO A 469 5.49 -4.19 -7.11
C PRO A 469 5.99 -5.17 -6.04
N ALA A 470 7.27 -5.15 -5.68
CA ALA A 470 7.84 -6.07 -4.69
C ALA A 470 7.39 -5.71 -3.27
N ARG A 471 7.44 -4.42 -2.93
CA ARG A 471 6.99 -3.94 -1.61
C ARG A 471 5.48 -4.08 -1.44
N MET A 472 4.71 -3.75 -2.47
CA MET A 472 3.26 -3.95 -2.46
C MET A 472 2.91 -5.44 -2.32
N GLY A 473 3.65 -6.33 -3.00
CA GLY A 473 3.56 -7.78 -2.79
C GLY A 473 3.85 -8.18 -1.33
N THR A 474 4.91 -7.63 -0.73
CA THR A 474 5.29 -7.90 0.67
C THR A 474 4.18 -7.54 1.65
N ARG A 475 3.58 -6.35 1.49
CA ARG A 475 2.43 -5.93 2.29
C ARG A 475 1.22 -6.82 2.08
N CYS A 476 0.98 -7.26 0.85
CA CYS A 476 -0.06 -8.23 0.54
C CYS A 476 0.15 -9.56 1.28
N GLY A 477 1.40 -10.07 1.30
CA GLY A 477 1.75 -11.27 2.07
C GLY A 477 1.56 -11.11 3.58
N LEU A 478 1.93 -9.95 4.14
CA LEU A 478 1.70 -9.63 5.55
C LEU A 478 0.20 -9.55 5.88
N LEU A 479 -0.61 -8.93 5.02
CA LEU A 479 -2.06 -8.87 5.17
C LEU A 479 -2.69 -10.27 5.09
N ALA A 480 -2.26 -11.09 4.12
CA ALA A 480 -2.68 -12.48 4.00
C ALA A 480 -2.38 -13.26 5.28
N ALA A 481 -1.17 -13.15 5.82
CA ALA A 481 -0.81 -13.78 7.08
C ALA A 481 -1.65 -13.28 8.28
N ARG A 482 -1.96 -11.98 8.34
CA ARG A 482 -2.86 -11.42 9.38
C ARG A 482 -4.26 -12.02 9.31
N ILE A 483 -4.81 -12.21 8.11
CA ILE A 483 -6.13 -12.83 7.90
C ILE A 483 -6.08 -14.33 8.21
N LEU A 484 -5.03 -15.04 7.78
CA LEU A 484 -4.82 -16.45 8.13
C LEU A 484 -4.66 -16.67 9.65
N ASN A 485 -4.19 -15.66 10.38
CA ASN A 485 -4.14 -15.64 11.84
C ASN A 485 -5.48 -15.24 12.50
N GLY A 486 -6.56 -15.05 11.73
CA GLY A 486 -7.91 -14.83 12.24
C GLY A 486 -8.39 -13.37 12.24
N SER A 487 -7.66 -12.45 11.62
CA SER A 487 -8.18 -11.09 11.40
C SER A 487 -9.36 -11.13 10.43
N ASP A 488 -10.45 -10.43 10.75
CA ASP A 488 -11.62 -10.32 9.86
C ASP A 488 -11.31 -9.38 8.68
N ALA A 489 -11.20 -9.95 7.47
CA ALA A 489 -10.96 -9.20 6.25
C ALA A 489 -12.01 -8.11 5.99
N SER A 490 -13.26 -8.31 6.44
CA SER A 490 -14.36 -7.35 6.27
C SER A 490 -14.16 -6.06 7.06
N ALA A 491 -13.34 -6.11 8.11
CA ALA A 491 -13.03 -4.98 8.98
C ALA A 491 -11.73 -4.26 8.60
N ILE A 492 -11.05 -4.69 7.55
CA ILE A 492 -9.76 -4.12 7.11
C ILE A 492 -10.01 -3.23 5.88
N PRO A 493 -9.89 -1.89 6.00
CA PRO A 493 -9.96 -1.00 4.85
C PRO A 493 -8.88 -1.32 3.82
N TYR A 494 -9.18 -1.15 2.53
CA TYR A 494 -8.14 -1.26 1.51
C TYR A 494 -7.16 -0.08 1.59
N GLU A 495 -5.92 -0.34 1.20
CA GLU A 495 -4.81 0.62 1.25
C GLU A 495 -4.53 1.18 -0.16
N ASP A 496 -4.17 2.47 -0.25
CA ASP A 496 -3.64 3.06 -1.49
C ASP A 496 -2.19 2.57 -1.69
N ALA A 497 -1.65 2.72 -2.89
CA ALA A 497 -0.23 2.45 -3.10
C ALA A 497 0.59 3.49 -2.34
N GLU A 498 1.31 3.03 -1.32
CA GLU A 498 2.25 3.88 -0.58
C GLU A 498 3.68 3.58 -0.95
N ASP A 499 4.07 2.33 -1.22
CA ASP A 499 5.44 2.05 -1.62
C ASP A 499 5.69 2.49 -3.06
N ILE A 500 6.62 3.43 -3.24
CA ILE A 500 6.88 4.10 -4.52
C ILE A 500 8.27 3.72 -5.06
N LEU A 501 8.30 3.38 -6.34
CA LEU A 501 9.50 3.31 -7.16
C LEU A 501 9.58 4.59 -8.01
N CYS A 502 10.74 5.24 -8.00
CA CYS A 502 10.99 6.41 -8.83
C CYS A 502 11.63 5.97 -10.14
N LEU A 503 10.94 6.22 -11.26
CA LEU A 503 11.48 6.07 -12.60
C LEU A 503 11.90 7.45 -13.12
N PHE A 504 13.00 7.55 -13.86
CA PHE A 504 13.51 8.86 -14.28
C PHE A 504 14.14 8.88 -15.66
N SER A 505 14.05 10.03 -16.34
CA SER A 505 14.84 10.32 -17.54
C SER A 505 16.22 10.82 -17.12
N PRO A 506 17.33 10.15 -17.48
CA PRO A 506 18.66 10.61 -17.13
C PRO A 506 18.98 12.01 -17.67
N GLU A 507 18.53 12.32 -18.90
CA GLU A 507 18.73 13.63 -19.53
C GLU A 507 17.98 14.73 -18.78
N ALA A 508 16.70 14.52 -18.48
CA ALA A 508 15.90 15.50 -17.75
C ALA A 508 16.41 15.68 -16.30
N ALA A 509 16.79 14.60 -15.62
CA ALA A 509 17.31 14.64 -14.27
C ALA A 509 18.64 15.41 -14.19
N ASP A 510 19.55 15.22 -15.15
CA ASP A 510 20.81 15.97 -15.24
C ASP A 510 20.54 17.45 -15.57
N HIS A 511 19.67 17.74 -16.53
CA HIS A 511 19.29 19.10 -16.91
C HIS A 511 18.72 19.91 -15.73
N LEU A 512 17.93 19.24 -14.88
CA LEU A 512 17.27 19.83 -13.72
C LEU A 512 18.11 19.77 -12.43
N GLY A 513 19.21 19.01 -12.42
CA GLY A 513 20.04 18.80 -11.23
C GLY A 513 19.29 18.11 -10.07
N LEU A 514 18.47 17.10 -10.38
CA LEU A 514 17.62 16.43 -9.39
C LEU A 514 18.42 15.52 -8.46
N GLN A 515 17.99 15.46 -7.20
CA GLN A 515 18.49 14.48 -6.22
C GLN A 515 17.57 13.26 -6.24
N LEU A 516 18.02 12.18 -6.87
CA LEU A 516 17.21 10.97 -7.04
C LEU A 516 17.26 10.09 -5.78
N PRO A 517 16.13 9.47 -5.38
CA PRO A 517 16.10 8.56 -4.24
C PRO A 517 16.89 7.28 -4.54
N LEU A 518 17.30 6.59 -3.46
CA LEU A 518 17.95 5.29 -3.58
C LEU A 518 17.00 4.28 -4.24
N GLY A 519 17.50 3.52 -5.22
CA GLY A 519 16.70 2.57 -5.98
C GLY A 519 15.89 3.19 -7.12
N ALA A 520 16.08 4.48 -7.44
CA ALA A 520 15.51 5.05 -8.65
C ALA A 520 16.05 4.34 -9.91
N GLU A 521 15.17 4.06 -10.86
CA GLU A 521 15.49 3.31 -12.08
C GLU A 521 15.42 4.22 -13.32
N PRO A 522 16.45 4.21 -14.19
CA PRO A 522 16.44 5.01 -15.40
C PRO A 522 15.48 4.43 -16.46
N VAL A 523 14.81 5.30 -17.19
CA VAL A 523 14.03 4.99 -18.40
C VAL A 523 14.78 5.58 -19.59
N PHE A 524 15.02 4.77 -20.62
CA PHE A 524 15.88 5.10 -21.77
C PHE A 524 15.12 5.31 -23.07
#